data_AF-A0A4R7VCY2-F1
#
_entry.id   AF-A0A4R7VCY2-F1
#
_cell.length_a   1.000
_cell.length_b   1.000
_cell.length_c   1.000
_cell.angle_alpha   90.00
_cell.angle_beta   90.00
_cell.angle_gamma   90.00
#
_symmetry.space_group_name_H-M   'P 1'
#
loop_
_entity.id
_entity.type
_entity.pdbx_description
1 polymer ?
#
loop_
_entity_poly.entity_id
_entity_poly.type
_entity_poly.pdbx_seq_one_letter_code
_entity_poly.pdbx_strand_id
1 'polypeptide(L)'
;MTDQPVLYTEPGSSRWPLLWGPAFAAIGAGLEATTGPVHGVEWLIVGIVLFGVAALWVNARRKVYRVELTPTTLWQGREELDAKTITKVTDVGAAAGARVLGGGWTSPRKTTEVPLRLDDGTVVIAWAQDGEALRAALVRLVEEE
;
A
#
# COMPACT_ATOMS: atom_id res chain seq x y z
N MET A 1 -16.33 7.21 14.18
CA MET A 1 -14.92 6.82 13.97
C MET A 1 -14.13 7.52 15.06
N THR A 2 -13.88 6.83 16.15
CA THR A 2 -12.98 7.32 17.20
C THR A 2 -11.62 7.56 16.56
N ASP A 3 -11.10 8.78 16.74
CA ASP A 3 -9.82 9.25 16.22
C ASP A 3 -8.68 8.51 16.95
N GLN A 4 -8.51 7.24 16.61
CA GLN A 4 -7.51 6.36 17.19
C GLN A 4 -6.14 6.72 16.58
N PRO A 5 -5.07 6.83 17.39
CA PRO A 5 -3.77 7.20 16.88
C PRO A 5 -3.27 6.14 15.88
N VAL A 6 -2.80 6.58 14.71
CA VAL A 6 -2.22 5.68 13.72
C VAL A 6 -0.80 5.31 14.18
N LEU A 7 -0.58 4.04 14.51
CA LEU A 7 0.70 3.52 14.98
C LEU A 7 1.66 3.26 13.83
N TYR A 8 1.12 2.85 12.68
CA TYR A 8 1.88 2.61 11.46
C TYR A 8 0.99 2.77 10.23
N THR A 9 1.52 3.33 9.14
CA THR A 9 0.76 3.46 7.89
C THR A 9 1.67 3.40 6.67
N GLU A 10 1.25 2.62 5.67
CA GLU A 10 1.79 2.61 4.33
C GLU A 10 0.68 2.87 3.32
N PRO A 11 0.73 3.98 2.56
CA PRO A 11 -0.32 4.30 1.60
C PRO A 11 -0.28 3.43 0.33
N GLY A 12 0.70 2.52 0.18
CA GLY A 12 0.86 1.62 -0.96
C GLY A 12 1.45 2.24 -2.25
N SER A 13 1.19 3.53 -2.52
CA SER A 13 1.82 4.24 -3.65
C SER A 13 1.88 5.75 -3.44
N SER A 14 2.93 6.40 -3.93
CA SER A 14 3.02 7.87 -3.96
C SER A 14 2.08 8.46 -5.03
N ARG A 15 1.74 9.75 -4.91
CA ARG A 15 0.94 10.46 -5.93
C ARG A 15 1.78 10.94 -7.12
N TRP A 16 3.10 10.78 -7.05
CA TRP A 16 4.04 11.26 -8.07
C TRP A 16 3.75 10.75 -9.49
N PRO A 17 3.37 9.48 -9.72
CA PRO A 17 3.06 8.99 -11.06
C PRO A 17 1.91 9.72 -11.76
N LEU A 18 1.03 10.39 -11.02
CA LEU A 18 -0.04 11.21 -11.60
C LEU A 18 0.52 12.34 -12.45
N LEU A 19 1.72 12.83 -12.14
CA LEU A 19 2.35 13.92 -12.88
C LEU A 19 2.97 13.47 -14.21
N TRP A 20 3.10 12.16 -14.47
CA TRP A 20 3.73 11.67 -15.70
C TRP A 20 3.01 12.15 -16.96
N GLY A 21 1.67 12.08 -16.99
CA GLY A 21 0.88 12.53 -18.15
C GLY A 21 1.03 14.02 -18.43
N PRO A 22 0.73 14.91 -17.46
CA PRO A 22 0.89 16.35 -17.62
C PRO A 22 2.33 16.76 -17.93
N ALA A 23 3.33 16.15 -17.28
CA ALA A 23 4.73 16.47 -17.53
C ALA A 23 5.16 16.06 -18.94
N PHE A 24 4.76 14.86 -19.40
CA PHE A 24 5.06 14.40 -20.75
C PHE A 24 4.43 15.31 -21.81
N ALA A 25 3.15 15.69 -21.63
CA ALA A 25 2.45 16.60 -22.52
C ALA A 25 3.10 17.98 -22.57
N ALA A 26 3.49 18.54 -21.41
CA ALA A 26 4.16 19.83 -21.34
C ALA A 26 5.53 19.82 -22.03
N ILE A 27 6.33 18.76 -21.85
CA ILE A 27 7.62 18.59 -22.52
C ILE A 27 7.43 18.48 -24.03
N GLY A 28 6.47 17.67 -24.48
CA GLY A 28 6.16 17.49 -25.90
C GLY A 28 5.74 18.79 -26.59
N ALA A 29 4.78 19.50 -26.01
CA ALA A 29 4.34 20.80 -26.52
C ALA A 29 5.47 21.84 -26.52
N GLY A 30 6.32 21.83 -25.49
CA GLY A 30 7.48 22.72 -25.41
C GLY A 30 8.52 22.45 -26.49
N LEU A 31 8.80 21.18 -26.79
CA LEU A 31 9.69 20.81 -27.88
C LEU A 31 9.12 21.21 -29.24
N GLU A 32 7.83 20.98 -29.46
CA GLU A 32 7.16 21.33 -30.71
C GLU A 32 7.15 22.85 -30.96
N ALA A 33 7.03 23.65 -29.91
CA ALA A 33 7.14 25.09 -30.00
C ALA A 33 8.50 25.57 -30.52
N THR A 34 9.55 24.74 -30.44
CA THR A 34 10.87 25.07 -31.00
C THR A 34 11.01 24.74 -32.49
N THR A 35 10.12 23.91 -33.04
CA THR A 35 10.21 23.39 -34.41
C THR A 35 9.09 23.85 -35.33
N GLY A 36 7.97 24.35 -34.81
CA GLY A 36 6.86 24.83 -35.64
C GLY A 36 5.54 25.05 -34.90
N PRO A 37 4.39 24.92 -35.59
CA PRO A 37 3.06 25.05 -34.99
C PRO A 37 2.83 24.02 -33.88
N VAL A 38 2.27 24.45 -32.75
CA VAL A 38 2.02 23.59 -31.57
C VAL A 38 0.65 22.95 -31.65
N HIS A 39 0.62 21.62 -31.56
CA HIS A 39 -0.59 20.80 -31.53
C HIS A 39 -1.12 20.70 -30.09
N GLY A 40 -1.54 21.85 -29.54
CA GLY A 40 -1.89 21.97 -28.12
C GLY A 40 -3.06 21.08 -27.68
N VAL A 41 -4.05 20.86 -28.55
CA VAL A 41 -5.22 20.02 -28.25
C VAL A 41 -4.80 18.55 -28.14
N GLU A 42 -3.94 18.09 -29.05
CA GLU A 42 -3.41 16.75 -29.10
C GLU A 42 -2.57 16.46 -27.85
N TRP A 43 -1.67 17.38 -27.46
CA TRP A 43 -0.89 17.25 -26.23
C TRP A 43 -1.77 17.25 -24.98
N LEU A 44 -2.82 18.07 -24.94
CA LEU A 44 -3.78 18.06 -23.84
C LEU A 44 -4.48 16.69 -23.73
N ILE A 45 -4.96 16.13 -24.84
CA ILE A 45 -5.61 14.81 -24.87
C ILE A 45 -4.63 13.73 -24.40
N VAL A 46 -3.41 13.72 -24.92
CA VAL A 46 -2.36 12.77 -24.50
C VAL A 46 -2.08 12.89 -23.00
N GLY A 47 -1.95 14.11 -22.49
CA GLY A 47 -1.73 14.37 -21.07
C GLY A 47 -2.86 13.84 -20.18
N ILE A 48 -4.11 14.06 -20.58
CA ILE A 48 -5.31 13.57 -19.87
C ILE A 48 -5.38 12.03 -19.90
N VAL A 49 -5.14 11.41 -21.04
CA VAL A 49 -5.18 9.94 -21.17
C VAL A 49 -4.10 9.30 -20.29
N LEU A 50 -2.86 9.78 -20.37
CA LEU A 50 -1.77 9.27 -19.54
C LEU A 50 -2.02 9.51 -18.05
N PHE A 51 -2.54 10.68 -17.68
CA PHE A 51 -2.96 10.96 -16.31
C PHE A 51 -4.03 9.96 -15.84
N GLY A 52 -5.06 9.70 -16.64
CA GLY A 52 -6.14 8.78 -16.30
C GLY A 52 -5.66 7.36 -16.05
N VAL A 53 -4.77 6.85 -16.92
CA VAL A 53 -4.15 5.52 -16.75
C VAL A 53 -3.30 5.47 -15.47
N ALA A 54 -2.47 6.50 -15.23
CA ALA A 54 -1.66 6.60 -14.02
C ALA A 54 -2.54 6.68 -12.76
N ALA A 55 -3.65 7.42 -12.80
CA ALA A 55 -4.59 7.56 -11.71
C ALA A 55 -5.27 6.24 -11.36
N LEU A 56 -5.72 5.49 -12.37
CA LEU A 56 -6.28 4.15 -12.17
C LEU A 56 -5.26 3.21 -11.53
N TRP A 57 -4.01 3.23 -12.01
CA TRP A 57 -2.93 2.40 -11.48
C TRP A 57 -2.58 2.77 -10.03
N VAL A 58 -2.39 4.06 -9.72
CA VAL A 58 -2.12 4.55 -8.36
C VAL A 58 -3.27 4.17 -7.43
N ASN A 59 -4.52 4.34 -7.86
CA ASN A 59 -5.69 3.98 -7.05
C ASN A 59 -5.71 2.48 -6.74
N ALA A 60 -5.52 1.63 -7.75
CA ALA A 60 -5.46 0.19 -7.57
C ALA A 60 -4.35 -0.21 -6.59
N ARG A 61 -3.16 0.39 -6.74
CA ARG A 61 -2.02 0.10 -5.87
C ARG A 61 -2.27 0.57 -4.44
N ARG A 62 -2.83 1.77 -4.24
CA ARG A 62 -3.21 2.27 -2.91
C ARG A 62 -4.28 1.40 -2.26
N LYS A 63 -5.18 0.79 -3.03
CA LYS A 63 -6.21 -0.11 -2.48
C LYS A 63 -5.67 -1.49 -2.10
N VAL A 64 -4.74 -2.02 -2.90
CA VAL A 64 -4.20 -3.37 -2.68
C VAL A 64 -3.02 -3.38 -1.70
N TYR A 65 -2.20 -2.33 -1.68
CA TYR A 65 -0.96 -2.24 -0.88
C TYR A 65 -1.11 -1.33 0.35
N ARG A 66 -2.33 -0.98 0.78
CA ARG A 66 -2.53 -0.18 2.00
C ARG A 66 -2.28 -1.06 3.21
N VAL A 67 -1.41 -0.58 4.09
CA VAL A 67 -1.22 -1.14 5.43
C VAL A 67 -1.50 -0.04 6.44
N GLU A 68 -2.32 -0.31 7.44
CA GLU A 68 -2.57 0.64 8.52
C GLU A 68 -2.74 -0.11 9.83
N LEU A 69 -1.99 0.28 10.84
CA LEU A 69 -2.11 -0.24 12.20
C LEU A 69 -2.61 0.87 13.10
N THR A 70 -3.70 0.58 13.80
CA THR A 70 -4.19 1.36 14.94
C THR A 70 -4.16 0.46 16.18
N PRO A 71 -4.42 0.99 17.38
CA PRO A 71 -4.49 0.16 18.59
C PRO A 71 -5.55 -0.94 18.56
N THR A 72 -6.54 -0.82 17.67
CA THR A 72 -7.68 -1.77 17.63
C THR A 72 -7.77 -2.55 16.32
N THR A 73 -7.11 -2.09 15.25
CA THR A 73 -7.27 -2.69 13.92
C THR A 73 -5.95 -2.73 13.17
N LEU A 74 -5.66 -3.87 12.54
CA LEU A 74 -4.68 -4.01 11.48
C LEU A 74 -5.40 -4.12 10.13
N TRP A 75 -5.29 -3.07 9.32
CA TRP A 75 -5.78 -3.05 7.94
C TRP A 75 -4.69 -3.52 6.97
N GLN A 76 -5.01 -4.51 6.14
CA GLN A 76 -4.12 -5.09 5.13
C GLN A 76 -4.84 -5.20 3.79
N GLY A 77 -4.53 -4.30 2.86
CA GLY A 77 -5.15 -4.24 1.54
C GLY A 77 -6.67 -4.05 1.62
N ARG A 78 -7.42 -5.16 1.48
CA ARG A 78 -8.89 -5.19 1.54
C ARG A 78 -9.45 -5.92 2.77
N GLU A 79 -8.58 -6.34 3.67
CA GLU A 79 -8.94 -7.10 4.87
C GLU A 79 -8.65 -6.26 6.12
N GLU A 80 -9.52 -6.38 7.11
CA GLU A 80 -9.36 -5.80 8.44
C GLU A 80 -9.26 -6.94 9.45
N LEU A 81 -8.26 -6.87 10.31
CA LEU A 81 -8.04 -7.79 11.41
C LEU A 81 -8.10 -7.01 12.72
N ASP A 82 -8.83 -7.51 13.72
CA ASP A 82 -8.86 -6.91 15.05
C ASP A 82 -7.48 -7.10 15.71
N ALA A 83 -6.84 -6.01 16.10
CA ALA A 83 -5.49 -6.04 16.64
C ALA A 83 -5.41 -6.83 17.97
N LYS A 84 -6.51 -6.90 18.73
CA LYS A 84 -6.59 -7.64 20.00
C LYS A 84 -6.50 -9.14 19.83
N THR A 85 -6.83 -9.64 18.64
CA THR A 85 -6.68 -11.07 18.35
C THR A 85 -5.21 -11.45 18.19
N ILE A 86 -4.30 -10.49 18.01
CA ILE A 86 -2.88 -10.78 17.77
C ILE A 86 -2.20 -11.06 19.11
N THR A 87 -1.78 -12.31 19.32
CA THR A 87 -1.13 -12.73 20.57
C THR A 87 0.38 -12.84 20.48
N LYS A 88 0.92 -13.07 19.27
CA LYS A 88 2.37 -13.22 19.08
C LYS A 88 2.81 -12.71 17.72
N VAL A 89 3.88 -11.93 17.73
CA VAL A 89 4.48 -11.30 16.53
C VAL A 89 5.89 -11.86 16.26
N THR A 90 6.59 -12.30 17.30
CA THR A 90 7.96 -12.83 17.23
C THR A 90 7.94 -14.36 17.34
N ASP A 91 8.92 -15.05 16.74
CA ASP A 91 9.09 -16.51 16.87
C ASP A 91 7.80 -17.31 16.64
N VAL A 92 6.99 -16.88 15.67
CA VAL A 92 5.73 -17.53 15.28
C VAL A 92 6.00 -18.79 14.44
N GLY A 93 7.21 -18.90 13.86
CA GLY A 93 7.62 -19.97 12.96
C GLY A 93 7.12 -19.73 11.53
N ALA A 94 7.81 -20.32 10.53
CA ALA A 94 7.33 -20.31 9.16
C ALA A 94 6.14 -21.27 9.05
N ALA A 95 4.92 -20.73 9.11
CA ALA A 95 3.73 -21.53 8.88
C ALA A 95 3.55 -21.74 7.37
N ALA A 96 4.12 -22.83 6.87
CA ALA A 96 3.93 -23.24 5.47
C ALA A 96 2.44 -23.37 5.18
N GLY A 97 1.93 -22.57 4.23
CA GLY A 97 0.50 -22.54 3.88
C GLY A 97 -0.37 -21.65 4.77
N ALA A 98 0.21 -20.83 5.66
CA ALA A 98 -0.55 -19.84 6.40
C ALA A 98 -1.24 -18.83 5.48
N ARG A 99 -2.42 -18.39 5.91
CA ARG A 99 -3.25 -17.47 5.17
C ARG A 99 -2.61 -16.09 5.15
N VAL A 100 -2.39 -15.55 3.96
CA VAL A 100 -1.90 -14.17 3.78
C VAL A 100 -3.07 -13.20 3.95
N LEU A 101 -2.89 -12.17 4.78
CA LEU A 101 -3.89 -11.13 4.99
C LEU A 101 -4.06 -10.27 3.73
N GLY A 102 -5.27 -9.76 3.48
CA GLY A 102 -5.59 -8.90 2.35
C GLY A 102 -6.23 -9.60 1.15
N GLY A 103 -6.65 -10.86 1.34
CA GLY A 103 -7.48 -11.61 0.40
C GLY A 103 -6.75 -12.19 -0.81
N GLY A 104 -5.42 -12.31 -0.75
CA GLY A 104 -4.59 -12.97 -1.75
C GLY A 104 -4.04 -14.31 -1.27
N TRP A 105 -3.58 -15.15 -2.20
CA TRP A 105 -2.93 -16.42 -1.86
C TRP A 105 -1.45 -16.25 -1.47
N THR A 106 -0.84 -15.16 -1.92
CA THR A 106 0.57 -14.83 -1.70
C THR A 106 0.70 -13.37 -1.33
N SER A 107 1.75 -13.03 -0.59
CA SER A 107 2.06 -11.64 -0.26
C SER A 107 2.31 -10.80 -1.53
N PRO A 108 1.96 -9.52 -1.52
CA PRO A 108 2.21 -8.65 -2.66
C PRO A 108 3.70 -8.58 -3.03
N ARG A 109 4.02 -8.17 -4.26
CA ARG A 109 5.42 -8.10 -4.69
C ARG A 109 6.12 -6.96 -3.95
N LYS A 110 7.39 -7.20 -3.58
CA LYS A 110 8.25 -6.22 -2.87
C LYS A 110 7.76 -5.85 -1.46
N THR A 111 7.01 -6.75 -0.82
CA THR A 111 6.68 -6.65 0.61
C THR A 111 7.41 -7.74 1.38
N THR A 112 7.70 -7.47 2.64
CA THR A 112 8.24 -8.41 3.60
C THR A 112 7.10 -9.04 4.39
N GLU A 113 7.15 -10.35 4.55
CA GLU A 113 6.16 -11.12 5.32
C GLU A 113 6.42 -11.00 6.82
N VAL A 114 5.35 -10.81 7.58
CA VAL A 114 5.35 -10.70 9.05
C VAL A 114 4.36 -11.74 9.59
N PRO A 115 4.84 -12.93 10.01
CA PRO A 115 3.98 -13.96 10.57
C PRO A 115 3.40 -13.52 11.92
N LEU A 116 2.09 -13.68 12.09
CA LEU A 116 1.34 -13.34 13.30
C LEU A 116 0.60 -14.57 13.81
N ARG A 117 0.60 -14.76 15.12
CA ARG A 117 -0.28 -15.73 15.79
C ARG A 117 -1.48 -15.02 16.37
N LEU A 118 -2.65 -15.58 16.14
CA LEU A 118 -3.91 -15.11 16.70
C LEU A 118 -4.23 -15.81 18.02
N ASP A 119 -5.23 -15.31 18.74
CA ASP A 119 -5.73 -15.82 20.03
C ASP A 119 -6.34 -17.24 19.92
N ASP A 120 -6.93 -17.56 18.78
CA ASP A 120 -7.40 -18.89 18.42
C ASP A 120 -6.26 -19.89 18.08
N GLY A 121 -5.00 -19.43 18.11
CA GLY A 121 -3.81 -20.21 17.79
C GLY A 121 -3.48 -20.30 16.30
N THR A 122 -4.31 -19.73 15.42
CA THR A 122 -4.08 -19.67 13.98
C THR A 122 -2.87 -18.80 13.67
N VAL A 123 -2.10 -19.17 12.65
CA VAL A 123 -1.02 -18.33 12.10
C VAL A 123 -1.46 -17.70 10.78
N VAL A 124 -1.36 -16.39 10.70
CA VAL A 124 -1.62 -15.59 9.50
C VAL A 124 -0.36 -14.84 9.09
N ILE A 125 -0.24 -14.51 7.82
CA ILE A 125 0.88 -13.74 7.29
C ILE A 125 0.42 -12.32 6.99
N ALA A 126 0.84 -11.38 7.83
CA ALA A 126 0.79 -9.96 7.51
C ALA A 126 1.94 -9.60 6.56
N TRP A 127 1.89 -8.42 5.95
CA TRP A 127 2.94 -7.92 5.08
C TRP A 127 3.04 -6.41 5.13
N ALA A 128 4.21 -5.88 4.82
CA ALA A 128 4.44 -4.46 4.62
C ALA A 128 5.65 -4.25 3.71
N GLN A 129 5.76 -3.08 3.07
CA GLN A 129 6.96 -2.71 2.35
C GLN A 129 8.14 -2.57 3.32
N ASP A 130 7.91 -1.95 4.49
CA ASP A 130 8.80 -1.97 5.65
C ASP A 130 8.28 -2.94 6.72
N GLY A 131 8.55 -4.23 6.51
CA GLY A 131 8.13 -5.29 7.43
C GLY A 131 8.73 -5.17 8.83
N GLU A 132 9.93 -4.60 8.96
CA GLU A 132 10.56 -4.45 10.28
C GLU A 132 9.89 -3.34 11.09
N ALA A 133 9.56 -2.21 10.45
CA ALA A 133 8.79 -1.15 11.11
C ALA A 133 7.38 -1.62 11.51
N LEU A 134 6.69 -2.39 10.64
CA LEU A 134 5.40 -2.99 10.99
C LEU A 134 5.54 -3.94 12.19
N ARG A 135 6.55 -4.83 12.16
CA ARG A 135 6.82 -5.77 13.24
C ARG A 135 7.09 -5.06 14.55
N ALA A 136 7.92 -4.02 14.55
CA ALA A 136 8.23 -3.23 15.74
C ALA A 136 6.98 -2.55 16.31
N ALA A 137 6.11 -1.99 15.46
CA ALA A 137 4.86 -1.38 15.91
C ALA A 137 3.89 -2.41 16.51
N LEU A 138 3.79 -3.59 15.91
CA LEU A 138 2.96 -4.70 16.42
C LEU A 138 3.48 -5.25 17.74
N VAL A 139 4.80 -5.41 17.90
CA VAL A 139 5.39 -5.87 19.17
C VAL A 139 5.06 -4.90 20.30
N ARG A 140 5.23 -3.60 20.07
CA ARG A 140 4.86 -2.57 21.07
C ARG A 140 3.39 -2.65 21.45
N LEU A 141 2.51 -2.81 20.45
CA LEU A 141 1.08 -2.90 20.71
C LEU A 141 0.72 -4.12 21.58
N VAL A 142 1.31 -5.28 21.30
CA VAL A 142 1.05 -6.52 22.05
C VAL A 142 1.70 -6.50 23.45
N GLU A 143 2.79 -5.77 23.65
CA GLU A 143 3.45 -5.62 24.96
C GLU A 143 2.77 -4.57 25.86
N GLU A 144 2.01 -3.64 25.29
CA GLU A 144 1.32 -2.56 26.03
C GLU A 144 -0.10 -2.95 26.51
N GLU A 145 -0.69 -4.05 26.01
CA GLU A 145 -1.94 -4.67 26.52
C GLU A 145 -1.71 -5.64 27.68
#